data_AF-K3X3V5-F1
#
_entry.id   AF-K3X3V5-F1
#
_cell.length_a   1.000
_cell.length_b   1.000
_cell.length_c   1.000
_cell.angle_alpha   90.00
_cell.angle_beta   90.00
_cell.angle_gamma   90.00
#
_symmetry.space_group_name_H-M   'P 1'
#
loop_
_entity.id
_entity.type
_entity.pdbx_description
1 polymer ?
#
loop_
_entity_poly.entity_id
_entity_poly.type
_entity_poly.pdbx_seq_one_letter_code
_entity_poly.pdbx_strand_id
1 'polypeptide(L)'
;MKPEVSAPGTDVRSAWSTSDNAYMVATGTSMATPHVTGIVAMLLQNNPNLTYNEIRKILTSTVDNSTLGSVNFTCGGIPDDTYPNNLYGYGRVNALSAVQSQEVTAPYPFPTVTPIPTTQAPTPAPTTVAPSPEPTTKPPMSSPTTKKPTPSPTTKKPTPAPTTKKPLDCATLNFIQCCTMKGCTWSWKNLKCFAY
;
A
#
# COMPACT_ATOMS: atom_id res chain seq x y z
N MET A 1 14.31 11.02 12.65
CA MET A 1 13.05 11.63 12.21
C MET A 1 12.52 10.82 11.04
N LYS A 2 11.31 10.26 11.17
CA LYS A 2 10.59 9.52 10.12
C LYS A 2 9.10 9.84 10.27
N PRO A 3 8.31 9.88 9.18
CA PRO A 3 8.68 9.64 7.76
C PRO A 3 9.60 10.74 7.16
N GLU A 4 10.04 10.58 5.92
CA GLU A 4 10.72 11.66 5.17
C GLU A 4 9.75 12.75 4.75
N VAL A 5 8.70 12.39 4.02
CA VAL A 5 7.71 13.32 3.48
C VAL A 5 6.35 12.66 3.52
N SER A 6 5.31 13.48 3.48
CA SER A 6 3.92 13.04 3.40
C SER A 6 3.29 13.39 2.06
N ALA A 7 2.32 12.59 1.64
CA ALA A 7 1.57 12.79 0.41
C ALA A 7 0.12 12.35 0.61
N PRO A 8 -0.81 12.75 -0.29
CA PRO A 8 -2.21 12.36 -0.18
C PRO A 8 -2.38 10.83 -0.22
N GLY A 9 -2.96 10.28 0.85
CA GLY A 9 -3.21 8.85 0.97
C GLY A 9 -4.61 8.49 1.46
N THR A 10 -5.47 9.47 1.71
CA THR A 10 -6.85 9.27 2.17
C THR A 10 -7.81 9.65 1.05
N ASP A 11 -8.84 8.82 0.86
CA ASP A 11 -9.89 9.01 -0.15
C ASP A 11 -9.33 9.22 -1.57
N VAL A 12 -8.29 8.45 -1.92
CA VAL A 12 -7.64 8.51 -3.23
C VAL A 12 -8.38 7.60 -4.21
N ARG A 13 -8.95 8.19 -5.26
CA ARG A 13 -9.60 7.46 -6.35
C ARG A 13 -8.55 6.95 -7.34
N SER A 14 -8.51 5.65 -7.58
CA SER A 14 -7.61 5.03 -8.57
C SER A 14 -8.31 3.90 -9.34
N ALA A 15 -7.67 3.42 -10.40
CA ALA A 15 -8.14 2.28 -11.18
C ALA A 15 -8.23 1.02 -10.31
N TRP A 16 -9.17 0.14 -10.62
CA TRP A 16 -9.44 -1.06 -9.83
C TRP A 16 -9.60 -2.31 -10.71
N SER A 17 -9.23 -3.48 -10.18
CA SER A 17 -9.08 -4.71 -10.95
C SER A 17 -10.40 -5.43 -11.29
N THR A 18 -11.56 -4.88 -10.92
CA THR A 18 -12.85 -5.56 -11.13
C THR A 18 -13.39 -5.44 -12.56
N SER A 19 -12.90 -4.49 -13.36
CA SER A 19 -13.17 -4.37 -14.81
C SER A 19 -12.25 -3.32 -15.45
N ASP A 20 -12.17 -3.26 -16.78
CA ASP A 20 -11.34 -2.30 -17.52
C ASP A 20 -11.67 -0.82 -17.26
N ASN A 21 -12.90 -0.53 -16.81
CA ASN A 21 -13.37 0.83 -16.49
C ASN A 21 -13.61 1.04 -15.00
N ALA A 22 -13.16 0.12 -14.14
CA ALA A 22 -13.42 0.19 -12.71
C ALA A 22 -12.49 1.18 -12.00
N TYR A 23 -13.07 1.91 -11.05
CA TYR A 23 -12.36 2.78 -10.13
C TYR A 23 -12.81 2.50 -8.70
N MET A 24 -11.90 2.68 -7.75
CA MET A 24 -12.17 2.59 -6.33
C MET A 24 -11.53 3.76 -5.60
N VAL A 25 -12.20 4.23 -4.55
CA VAL A 25 -11.62 5.16 -3.57
C VAL A 25 -11.02 4.32 -2.45
N ALA A 26 -9.74 4.52 -2.17
CA ALA A 26 -9.01 3.77 -1.15
C ALA A 26 -8.17 4.71 -0.27
N THR A 27 -7.85 4.23 0.93
CA THR A 27 -7.07 4.96 1.94
C THR A 27 -5.92 4.10 2.42
N GLY A 28 -4.72 4.68 2.47
CA GLY A 28 -3.52 4.05 3.00
C GLY A 28 -2.23 4.72 2.54
N THR A 29 -1.12 4.38 3.20
CA THR A 29 0.22 4.80 2.75
C THR A 29 0.54 4.25 1.37
N SER A 30 -0.02 3.10 0.99
CA SER A 30 0.03 2.56 -0.38
C SER A 30 -0.55 3.50 -1.43
N MET A 31 -1.45 4.41 -1.07
CA MET A 31 -1.99 5.44 -1.97
C MET A 31 -1.16 6.73 -1.93
N ALA A 32 -0.45 7.00 -0.82
CA ALA A 32 0.50 8.11 -0.71
C ALA A 32 1.80 7.84 -1.48
N THR A 33 2.34 6.62 -1.42
CA THR A 33 3.60 6.23 -2.10
C THR A 33 3.63 6.53 -3.61
N PRO A 34 2.59 6.21 -4.42
CA PRO A 34 2.62 6.48 -5.85
C PRO A 34 2.62 7.98 -6.18
N HIS A 35 2.09 8.85 -5.31
CA HIS A 35 2.21 10.30 -5.50
C HIS A 35 3.68 10.75 -5.45
N VAL A 36 4.43 10.32 -4.43
CA VAL A 36 5.86 10.63 -4.31
C VAL A 36 6.63 10.02 -5.48
N THR A 37 6.29 8.80 -5.88
CA THR A 37 6.93 8.10 -7.00
C THR A 37 6.72 8.86 -8.32
N GLY A 38 5.52 9.38 -8.57
CA GLY A 38 5.22 10.21 -9.74
C GLY A 38 6.03 11.51 -9.77
N ILE A 39 6.18 12.18 -8.62
CA ILE A 39 7.02 13.38 -8.52
C ILE A 39 8.48 13.04 -8.85
N VAL A 40 9.03 11.96 -8.28
CA VAL A 40 10.39 11.52 -8.57
C VAL A 40 10.57 11.21 -10.06
N ALA A 41 9.58 10.58 -10.70
CA ALA A 41 9.61 10.34 -12.14
C ALA A 41 9.67 11.66 -12.94
N MET A 42 8.90 12.69 -12.56
CA MET A 42 8.99 14.01 -13.19
C MET A 42 10.35 14.67 -12.98
N LEU A 43 10.93 14.54 -11.77
CA LEU A 43 12.26 15.06 -11.48
C LEU A 43 13.33 14.41 -12.37
N LEU A 44 13.26 13.08 -12.55
CA LEU A 44 14.17 12.33 -13.41
C LEU A 44 13.92 12.56 -14.90
N GLN A 45 12.67 12.83 -15.30
CA GLN A 45 12.36 13.22 -16.66
C GLN A 45 13.00 14.58 -17.02
N ASN A 46 13.03 15.52 -16.07
CA ASN A 46 13.66 16.82 -16.26
C ASN A 46 15.19 16.75 -16.17
N ASN A 47 15.73 15.97 -15.23
CA ASN A 47 17.16 15.73 -15.10
C ASN A 47 17.43 14.23 -14.78
N PRO A 48 17.81 13.41 -15.78
CA PRO A 48 18.02 11.97 -15.58
C PRO A 48 19.26 11.64 -14.77
N ASN A 49 20.17 12.60 -14.56
CA ASN A 49 21.41 12.39 -13.84
C ASN A 49 21.28 12.63 -12.33
N LEU A 50 20.09 12.96 -11.83
CA LEU A 50 19.88 13.20 -10.41
C LEU A 50 20.18 11.95 -9.59
N THR A 51 21.00 12.13 -8.57
CA THR A 51 21.29 11.12 -7.57
C THR A 51 20.15 11.02 -6.55
N TYR A 52 20.11 9.89 -5.84
CA TYR A 52 19.18 9.68 -4.73
C TYR A 52 19.23 10.83 -3.69
N ASN A 53 20.43 11.29 -3.34
CA ASN A 53 20.61 12.35 -2.34
C ASN A 53 20.06 13.70 -2.82
N GLU A 54 20.24 14.02 -4.11
CA GLU A 54 19.70 15.24 -4.71
C GLU A 54 18.18 15.20 -4.78
N ILE A 55 17.60 14.07 -5.19
CA ILE A 55 16.14 13.87 -5.19
C ILE A 55 15.58 14.03 -3.79
N ARG A 56 16.20 13.37 -2.80
CA ARG A 56 15.79 13.49 -1.40
C ARG A 56 15.87 14.94 -0.93
N LYS A 57 16.96 15.65 -1.24
CA LYS A 57 17.14 17.06 -0.88
C LYS A 57 16.01 17.90 -1.47
N ILE A 58 15.79 17.82 -2.78
CA ILE A 58 14.73 18.53 -3.50
C ILE A 58 13.38 18.28 -2.81
N LEU A 59 12.97 17.01 -2.67
CA LEU A 59 11.69 16.64 -2.07
C LEU A 59 11.51 17.21 -0.65
N THR A 60 12.55 17.18 0.17
CA THR A 60 12.47 17.69 1.56
C THR A 60 12.55 19.21 1.66
N SER A 61 13.18 19.90 0.71
CA SER A 61 13.31 21.37 0.72
C SER A 61 12.13 22.08 0.06
N THR A 62 11.36 21.40 -0.79
CA THR A 62 10.24 21.98 -1.54
C THR A 62 8.88 21.51 -1.03
N VAL A 63 8.77 21.13 0.24
CA VAL A 63 7.49 20.73 0.84
C VAL A 63 6.56 21.95 1.01
N ASP A 64 5.25 21.68 1.05
CA ASP A 64 4.23 22.64 1.45
C ASP A 64 3.61 22.23 2.79
N ASN A 65 3.87 23.03 3.82
CA ASN A 65 3.34 22.81 5.17
C ASN A 65 2.14 23.70 5.49
N SER A 66 1.82 24.69 4.63
CA SER A 66 0.76 25.68 4.88
C SER A 66 -0.65 25.06 4.91
N THR A 67 -0.76 23.86 4.35
CA THR A 67 -1.99 23.12 4.12
C THR A 67 -2.12 21.88 5.01
N LEU A 68 -1.11 21.62 5.85
CA LEU A 68 -1.17 20.59 6.87
C LEU A 68 -1.88 21.19 8.09
N GLY A 69 -3.12 20.76 8.31
CA GLY A 69 -3.88 21.16 9.49
C GLY A 69 -3.32 20.54 10.76
N SER A 70 -3.47 21.24 11.88
CA SER A 70 -3.21 20.65 13.19
C SER A 70 -4.20 19.51 13.44
N VAL A 71 -3.66 18.38 13.86
CA VAL A 71 -4.38 17.17 14.25
C VAL A 71 -4.40 17.00 15.77
N ASN A 72 -3.86 17.97 16.54
CA ASN A 72 -3.72 17.95 18.00
C ASN A 72 -3.14 16.63 18.51
N PHE A 73 -2.19 16.09 17.77
CA PHE A 73 -1.56 14.82 18.05
C PHE A 73 -0.05 15.01 17.96
N THR A 74 0.69 14.43 18.90
CA THR A 74 2.14 14.58 18.97
C THR A 74 2.77 13.20 18.92
N CYS A 75 3.74 12.99 18.03
CA CYS A 75 4.51 11.76 17.97
C CYS A 75 5.98 12.05 18.28
N GLY A 76 6.50 11.49 19.38
CA GLY A 76 7.88 11.72 19.81
C GLY A 76 8.16 13.12 20.38
N GLY A 77 7.13 13.78 20.94
CA GLY A 77 7.29 15.03 21.69
C GLY A 77 7.47 16.30 20.86
N ILE A 78 7.40 16.21 19.52
CA ILE A 78 7.49 17.37 18.62
C ILE A 78 6.08 17.74 18.18
N PRO A 79 5.63 19.01 18.39
CA PRO A 79 4.32 19.49 17.94
C PRO A 79 4.04 19.23 16.46
N ASP A 80 2.76 19.11 16.11
CA ASP A 80 2.30 18.77 14.75
C ASP A 80 2.47 19.91 13.73
N ASP A 81 2.67 21.14 14.20
CA ASP A 81 2.96 22.34 13.40
C ASP A 81 4.45 22.64 13.22
N THR A 82 5.31 21.88 13.90
CA THR A 82 6.77 22.05 13.87
C THR A 82 7.39 20.99 12.97
N TYR A 83 8.18 21.38 11.98
CA TYR A 83 8.75 20.47 10.98
C TYR A 83 10.29 20.49 11.01
N PRO A 84 10.96 19.33 10.78
CA PRO A 84 10.34 18.03 10.59
C PRO A 84 9.74 17.47 11.90
N ASN A 85 8.68 16.65 11.79
CA ASN A 85 8.10 15.89 12.92
C ASN A 85 7.88 14.42 12.55
N ASN A 86 7.48 13.60 13.53
CA ASN A 86 7.24 12.18 13.31
C ASN A 86 5.82 11.88 12.75
N LEU A 87 5.05 12.91 12.38
CA LEU A 87 3.76 12.75 11.72
C LEU A 87 3.88 12.92 10.20
N TYR A 88 4.52 14.01 9.78
CA TYR A 88 4.59 14.42 8.38
C TYR A 88 6.01 14.40 7.81
N GLY A 89 7.01 14.07 8.62
CA GLY A 89 8.40 14.21 8.22
C GLY A 89 8.73 15.68 8.00
N TYR A 90 9.39 16.00 6.88
CA TYR A 90 9.65 17.37 6.48
C TYR A 90 8.38 18.12 6.09
N GLY A 91 7.33 17.43 5.61
CA GLY A 91 6.13 18.07 5.14
C GLY A 91 5.40 17.36 4.01
N ARG A 92 4.36 18.02 3.47
CA ARG A 92 3.62 17.50 2.31
C ARG A 92 4.40 17.78 1.04
N VAL A 93 4.52 16.78 0.17
CA VAL A 93 5.17 16.96 -1.14
C VAL A 93 4.46 18.02 -1.99
N ASN A 94 5.24 18.84 -2.70
CA ASN A 94 4.76 19.79 -3.68
C ASN A 94 5.49 19.55 -5.02
N ALA A 95 4.76 18.98 -5.97
CA ALA A 95 5.30 18.59 -7.27
C ALA A 95 5.82 19.79 -8.08
N LEU A 96 5.07 20.90 -8.07
CA LEU A 96 5.39 22.09 -8.83
C LEU A 96 6.70 22.72 -8.33
N SER A 97 6.78 22.98 -7.02
CA SER A 97 7.98 23.54 -6.41
C SER A 97 9.18 22.60 -6.56
N ALA A 98 8.99 21.28 -6.49
CA ALA A 98 10.07 20.30 -6.69
C ALA A 98 10.66 20.38 -8.09
N VAL A 99 9.82 20.37 -9.14
CA VAL A 99 10.28 20.44 -10.53
C VAL A 99 10.90 21.81 -10.85
N GLN A 100 10.29 22.90 -10.37
CA GLN A 100 10.82 24.26 -10.59
C GLN A 100 12.11 24.54 -9.82
N SER A 101 12.40 23.81 -8.75
CA SER A 101 13.65 23.95 -8.00
C SER A 101 14.88 23.37 -8.73
N GLN A 102 14.65 22.59 -9.79
CA GLN A 102 15.73 22.16 -10.67
C GLN A 102 16.11 23.32 -11.58
N GLU A 103 17.35 23.80 -11.48
CA GLU A 103 17.88 24.64 -12.54
C GLU A 103 17.84 23.85 -13.85
N VAL A 104 17.28 24.47 -14.89
CA VAL A 104 17.13 23.84 -16.20
C VAL A 104 18.53 23.56 -16.73
N THR A 105 19.00 22.33 -16.53
CA THR A 105 20.19 21.86 -17.23
C THR A 105 19.82 21.74 -18.70
N ALA A 106 20.64 22.36 -19.55
CA ALA A 106 20.45 22.57 -20.98
C ALA A 106 19.75 21.40 -21.72
N PRO A 107 19.00 21.68 -22.80
CA PRO A 107 18.14 20.70 -23.46
C PRO A 107 18.88 19.41 -23.75
N TYR A 108 18.41 18.32 -23.15
CA TYR A 108 18.87 16.98 -23.51
C TYR A 108 18.52 16.77 -24.99
N PRO A 109 19.48 16.34 -25.84
CA PRO A 109 19.12 15.83 -27.14
C PRO A 109 18.21 14.63 -26.88
N PHE A 110 16.97 14.69 -27.38
CA PHE A 110 16.13 13.50 -27.48
C PHE A 110 17.01 12.39 -28.08
N PRO A 111 17.05 11.18 -27.49
CA PRO A 111 17.70 10.08 -28.18
C PRO A 111 17.04 9.99 -29.55
N THR A 112 17.81 10.27 -30.60
CA THR A 112 17.36 9.98 -31.96
C THR A 112 17.11 8.50 -31.94
N VAL A 113 15.85 8.10 -32.04
CA VAL A 113 15.49 6.69 -32.19
C VAL A 113 16.19 6.26 -33.46
N THR A 114 17.33 5.58 -33.31
CA THR A 114 18.01 4.96 -34.45
C THR A 114 17.01 3.93 -34.94
N PRO A 115 16.43 4.07 -36.14
CA PRO A 115 15.49 3.08 -36.63
C PRO A 115 16.22 1.74 -36.58
N ILE A 116 15.66 0.79 -35.84
CA ILE A 116 16.18 -0.56 -35.81
C ILE A 116 16.21 -1.03 -37.27
N PRO A 117 17.37 -1.43 -37.84
CA PRO A 117 17.40 -1.94 -39.19
C PRO A 117 16.45 -3.13 -39.24
N THR A 118 15.36 -2.97 -39.99
CA THR A 118 14.34 -4.00 -40.13
C THR A 118 14.90 -5.05 -41.08
N THR A 119 15.79 -5.88 -40.58
CA THR A 119 16.16 -7.15 -41.22
C THR A 119 15.25 -8.23 -40.66
N GLN A 120 13.93 -8.00 -40.70
CA GLN A 120 13.00 -9.13 -40.66
C GLN A 120 13.07 -9.75 -42.06
N ALA A 121 13.65 -10.94 -42.13
CA ALA A 121 13.34 -11.88 -43.20
C ALA A 121 11.80 -11.99 -43.29
N PRO A 122 11.21 -12.12 -44.49
CA PRO A 122 9.77 -12.25 -44.62
C PRO A 122 9.30 -13.40 -43.72
N THR A 123 8.52 -13.05 -42.69
CA THR A 123 7.82 -14.03 -41.87
C THR A 123 7.01 -14.90 -42.84
N PRO A 124 7.20 -16.23 -42.86
CA PRO A 124 6.35 -17.09 -43.67
C PRO A 124 4.88 -16.82 -43.31
N ALA A 125 4.02 -16.81 -44.32
CA ALA A 125 2.59 -16.59 -44.18
C ALA A 125 2.03 -17.42 -43.00
N PRO A 126 1.06 -16.89 -42.23
CA PRO A 126 0.52 -17.59 -41.08
C PRO A 126 -0.05 -18.92 -41.55
N THR A 127 0.63 -20.01 -41.19
CA THR A 127 0.03 -21.34 -41.27
C THR A 127 -1.08 -21.34 -40.23
N THR A 128 -2.32 -21.50 -40.67
CA THR A 128 -3.49 -21.68 -39.80
C THR A 128 -3.21 -22.87 -38.89
N VAL A 129 -2.75 -22.61 -37.68
CA VAL A 129 -2.74 -23.60 -36.62
C VAL A 129 -4.19 -23.78 -36.20
N ALA A 130 -4.68 -25.02 -36.30
CA ALA A 130 -5.98 -25.42 -35.80
C ALA A 130 -6.22 -24.88 -34.37
N PRO A 131 -7.46 -24.54 -33.99
CA PRO A 131 -7.75 -24.01 -32.66
C PRO A 131 -7.17 -24.93 -31.59
N SER A 132 -6.33 -24.35 -30.73
CA SER A 132 -5.85 -24.99 -29.50
C SER A 132 -7.06 -25.43 -28.68
N PRO A 133 -7.07 -26.65 -28.10
CA PRO A 133 -8.11 -27.01 -27.17
C PRO A 133 -8.13 -26.01 -26.00
N GLU A 134 -9.36 -25.72 -25.58
CA GLU A 134 -9.77 -24.87 -24.47
C GLU A 134 -8.84 -24.99 -23.23
N PRO A 135 -8.57 -23.91 -22.50
CA PRO A 135 -7.72 -23.98 -21.31
C PRO A 135 -8.36 -24.93 -20.28
N THR A 136 -7.74 -26.09 -20.10
CA THR A 136 -8.09 -26.99 -19.01
C THR A 136 -7.93 -26.26 -17.69
N THR A 137 -9.03 -26.13 -16.99
CA THR A 137 -9.13 -25.67 -15.61
C THR A 137 -8.07 -26.35 -14.77
N LYS A 138 -7.17 -25.55 -14.18
CA LYS A 138 -6.27 -26.00 -13.13
C LYS A 138 -7.13 -26.61 -12.01
N PRO A 139 -6.85 -27.83 -11.51
CA PRO A 139 -7.66 -28.43 -10.47
C PRO A 139 -7.69 -27.55 -9.23
N PRO A 140 -8.82 -27.53 -8.48
CA PRO A 140 -8.95 -26.71 -7.29
C PRO A 140 -7.88 -27.08 -6.27
N MET A 141 -7.28 -26.06 -5.67
CA MET A 141 -6.37 -26.19 -4.55
C MET A 141 -7.07 -27.00 -3.44
N SER A 142 -6.46 -28.12 -3.05
CA SER A 142 -7.00 -29.04 -2.06
C SER A 142 -7.32 -28.32 -0.74
N SER A 143 -8.53 -28.56 -0.21
CA SER A 143 -8.93 -28.18 1.14
C SER A 143 -7.92 -28.64 2.20
N PRO A 144 -7.77 -27.91 3.33
CA PRO A 144 -6.86 -28.33 4.39
C PRO A 144 -7.35 -29.65 5.02
N THR A 145 -6.51 -30.68 4.94
CA THR A 145 -6.72 -31.99 5.56
C THR A 145 -6.71 -31.86 7.08
N THR A 146 -7.83 -32.19 7.73
CA THR A 146 -7.93 -32.42 9.17
C THR A 146 -7.14 -33.69 9.52
N LYS A 147 -6.15 -33.58 10.41
CA LYS A 147 -5.46 -34.76 10.95
C LYS A 147 -6.44 -35.60 11.80
N LYS A 148 -6.44 -36.91 11.56
CA LYS A 148 -7.13 -37.97 12.32
C LYS A 148 -6.69 -37.98 13.80
N PRO A 149 -7.56 -38.30 14.77
CA PRO A 149 -7.23 -38.24 16.20
C PRO A 149 -6.29 -39.37 16.65
N THR A 150 -5.33 -39.02 17.49
CA THR A 150 -4.42 -39.93 18.23
C THR A 150 -5.16 -40.60 19.40
N PRO A 151 -4.90 -41.89 19.74
CA PRO A 151 -5.60 -42.59 20.81
C PRO A 151 -5.25 -42.07 22.22
N SER A 152 -6.21 -42.20 23.14
CA SER A 152 -6.13 -41.81 24.56
C SER A 152 -5.02 -42.50 25.35
N PRO A 153 -4.35 -41.79 26.27
CA PRO A 153 -3.75 -42.39 27.45
C PRO A 153 -4.59 -42.17 28.71
N THR A 154 -4.40 -43.12 29.63
CA THR A 154 -5.19 -43.50 30.80
C THR A 154 -5.18 -42.47 31.95
N THR A 155 -6.28 -42.53 32.71
CA THR A 155 -6.70 -41.76 33.89
C THR A 155 -5.66 -41.64 35.01
N LYS A 156 -5.49 -40.42 35.56
CA LYS A 156 -5.12 -40.19 36.97
C LYS A 156 -6.05 -39.13 37.62
N LYS A 157 -6.33 -39.39 38.90
CA LYS A 157 -7.26 -38.83 39.91
C LYS A 157 -7.23 -37.27 40.06
N PRO A 158 -8.31 -36.61 40.55
CA PRO A 158 -8.60 -35.19 40.27
C PRO A 158 -7.95 -34.23 41.27
N THR A 159 -7.75 -32.98 40.84
CA THR A 159 -7.27 -31.83 41.64
C THR A 159 -7.95 -30.55 41.08
N PRO A 160 -8.33 -29.58 41.92
CA PRO A 160 -9.62 -28.90 41.85
C PRO A 160 -9.75 -27.82 40.76
N ALA A 161 -11.00 -27.55 40.39
CA ALA A 161 -11.40 -26.60 39.37
C ALA A 161 -10.95 -25.15 39.66
N PRO A 162 -10.43 -24.41 38.67
CA PRO A 162 -10.50 -22.97 38.63
C PRO A 162 -11.70 -22.53 37.76
N THR A 163 -12.68 -21.96 38.45
CA THR A 163 -13.63 -20.92 38.00
C THR A 163 -13.93 -20.80 36.51
N THR A 164 -15.18 -21.16 36.17
CA THR A 164 -15.91 -20.81 34.95
C THR A 164 -15.62 -19.37 34.53
N LYS A 165 -14.86 -19.17 33.44
CA LYS A 165 -14.85 -17.88 32.75
C LYS A 165 -16.24 -17.66 32.16
N LYS A 166 -16.85 -16.54 32.53
CA LYS A 166 -18.08 -15.98 31.93
C LYS A 166 -17.96 -16.04 30.40
N PRO A 167 -19.04 -16.37 29.65
CA PRO A 167 -19.01 -16.31 28.19
C PRO A 167 -18.53 -14.93 27.74
N LEU A 168 -17.60 -14.89 26.79
CA LEU A 168 -17.04 -13.65 26.25
C LEU A 168 -18.13 -12.94 25.44
N ASP A 169 -18.72 -11.88 26.00
CA ASP A 169 -19.78 -11.11 25.36
C ASP A 169 -19.18 -10.03 24.45
N CYS A 170 -18.76 -10.44 23.24
CA CYS A 170 -18.28 -9.50 22.23
C CYS A 170 -19.42 -8.66 21.61
N ALA A 171 -20.68 -9.12 21.69
CA ALA A 171 -21.79 -8.55 20.94
C ALA A 171 -22.27 -7.18 21.46
N THR A 172 -21.92 -6.84 22.71
CA THR A 172 -22.25 -5.57 23.36
C THR A 172 -21.15 -4.51 23.23
N LEU A 173 -20.02 -4.85 22.59
CA LEU A 173 -18.86 -3.97 22.47
C LEU A 173 -18.96 -3.00 21.30
N ASN A 174 -18.58 -1.75 21.54
CA ASN A 174 -18.36 -0.78 20.47
C ASN A 174 -17.03 -1.05 19.74
N PHE A 175 -16.78 -0.34 18.64
CA PHE A 175 -15.60 -0.54 17.80
C PHE A 175 -14.27 -0.52 18.57
N ILE A 176 -14.08 0.49 19.43
CA ILE A 176 -12.83 0.67 20.17
C ILE A 176 -12.63 -0.45 21.20
N GLN A 177 -13.70 -0.85 21.87
CA GLN A 177 -13.68 -1.97 22.82
C GLN A 177 -13.44 -3.31 22.12
N CYS A 178 -14.00 -3.52 20.92
CA CYS A 178 -13.82 -4.74 20.14
C CYS A 178 -12.36 -4.94 19.71
N CYS A 179 -11.71 -3.89 19.21
CA CYS A 179 -10.33 -3.94 18.72
C CYS A 179 -9.29 -4.18 19.82
N THR A 180 -9.65 -3.94 21.09
CA THR A 180 -8.76 -4.10 22.24
C THR A 180 -9.00 -5.40 23.02
N MET A 181 -10.12 -6.10 22.77
CA MET A 181 -10.48 -7.30 23.49
C MET A 181 -9.98 -8.58 22.79
N LYS A 182 -9.12 -9.36 23.48
CA LYS A 182 -8.69 -10.68 23.00
C LYS A 182 -9.90 -11.62 22.93
N GLY A 183 -10.09 -12.29 21.80
CA GLY A 183 -11.25 -13.15 21.56
C GLY A 183 -12.31 -12.54 20.66
N CYS A 184 -12.20 -11.26 20.29
CA CYS A 184 -13.20 -10.57 19.47
C CYS A 184 -12.61 -10.00 18.16
N THR A 185 -13.45 -9.86 17.13
CA THR A 185 -13.12 -9.25 15.83
C THR A 185 -14.25 -8.37 15.33
N TRP A 186 -13.92 -7.29 14.61
CA TRP A 186 -14.90 -6.34 14.09
C TRP A 186 -15.34 -6.68 12.67
N SER A 187 -16.65 -6.78 12.45
CA SER A 187 -17.21 -6.91 11.11
C SER A 187 -17.57 -5.54 10.54
N TRP A 188 -16.81 -5.12 9.52
CA TRP A 188 -17.11 -3.91 8.74
C TRP A 188 -18.40 -4.01 7.94
N LYS A 189 -18.85 -5.24 7.61
CA LYS A 189 -20.09 -5.47 6.87
C LYS A 189 -21.34 -5.24 7.71
N ASN A 190 -21.30 -5.64 8.98
CA ASN A 190 -22.46 -5.58 9.88
C ASN A 190 -22.34 -4.48 10.94
N LEU A 191 -21.21 -3.75 10.98
CA LEU A 191 -20.86 -2.76 12.00
C LEU A 191 -21.06 -3.30 13.43
N LYS A 192 -20.65 -4.55 13.64
CA LYS A 192 -20.81 -5.28 14.90
C LYS A 192 -19.55 -6.08 15.24
N CYS A 193 -19.33 -6.28 16.54
CA CYS A 193 -18.25 -7.08 17.08
C CYS A 193 -18.70 -8.54 17.29
N PHE A 194 -17.82 -9.49 16.96
CA PHE A 194 -18.08 -10.93 17.04
C PHE A 194 -16.95 -11.63 17.79
N ALA A 195 -17.24 -12.75 18.46
CA ALA A 195 -16.21 -13.63 19.00
C ALA A 195 -15.58 -14.46 17.86
N TYR A 196 -14.27 -14.70 17.93
CA TYR A 196 -13.57 -15.63 17.03
C TYR A 196 -13.39 -17.02 17.65
#